data_AF-A0A5C7QG38-F1
#
_entry.id   AF-A0A5C7QG38-F1
#
_cell.length_a   1.000
_cell.length_b   1.000
_cell.length_c   1.000
_cell.angle_alpha   90.00
_cell.angle_beta   90.00
_cell.angle_gamma   90.00
#
_symmetry.space_group_name_H-M   'P 1'
#
loop_
_entity.id
_entity.type
_entity.pdbx_description
1 polymer ?
#
loop_
_entity_poly.entity_id
_entity_poly.type
_entity_poly.pdbx_seq_one_letter_code
_entity_poly.pdbx_strand_id
1 'polypeptide(L)'
;MADHTSIPYFPQDLENYAPWVAKHGLLYPYGDCQCGCGNKTNNARDTYTAKGWQKGKPVRYVLDHRKRQSPYATIEEAFWSHCSPGQPDECWEWQGTLDQDGYGKFTHVKKVRYSAHRFSWELHNGKPVPNGMAVCHNCPGGDNPRCVNPSHLWLGTNRENIADKVTKNRQAKGETNGRALLTKEDVVKIRELHSQKVRLDEIANLFRVSNPTIQKIVYRKNWKHLP
;
A
#
# COMPACT_ATOMS: atom_id res chain seq x y z
N MET A 1 12.09 -29.69 -12.40
CA MET A 1 13.16 -28.72 -12.09
C MET A 1 13.88 -28.43 -13.39
N ALA A 2 13.62 -27.28 -14.01
CA ALA A 2 14.31 -26.92 -15.24
C ALA A 2 15.71 -26.47 -14.87
N ASP A 3 16.72 -27.17 -15.37
CA ASP A 3 18.14 -26.87 -15.21
C ASP A 3 18.46 -25.44 -15.65
N HIS A 4 19.05 -24.66 -14.73
CA HIS A 4 19.41 -23.24 -14.94
C HIS A 4 20.86 -23.06 -15.42
N THR A 5 21.60 -24.13 -15.72
CA THR A 5 23.01 -24.02 -16.09
C THR A 5 23.24 -23.83 -17.59
N SER A 6 22.96 -22.61 -18.06
CA SER A 6 23.75 -21.97 -19.13
C SER A 6 23.30 -20.53 -19.29
N ILE A 7 23.93 -19.63 -18.54
CA ILE A 7 23.86 -18.19 -18.83
C ILE A 7 24.45 -18.02 -20.24
N PRO A 8 23.68 -17.49 -21.23
CA PRO A 8 24.18 -17.36 -22.58
C PRO A 8 25.39 -16.42 -22.57
N TYR A 9 26.49 -16.89 -23.16
CA TYR A 9 27.78 -16.22 -23.27
C TYR A 9 27.62 -14.72 -23.57
N PHE A 10 27.98 -13.89 -22.59
CA PHE A 10 28.11 -12.45 -22.77
C PHE A 10 29.53 -12.12 -23.25
N PRO A 11 29.71 -11.23 -24.24
CA PRO A 11 31.04 -10.79 -24.64
C PRO A 11 31.71 -10.01 -23.51
N GLN A 12 33.05 -10.08 -23.47
CA GLN A 12 33.88 -9.54 -22.39
C GLN A 12 33.75 -8.01 -22.18
N ASP A 13 33.29 -7.28 -23.19
CA ASP A 13 33.11 -5.83 -23.14
C ASP A 13 31.61 -5.45 -23.14
N LEU A 14 30.95 -5.72 -22.01
CA LEU A 14 29.50 -5.53 -21.84
C LEU A 14 29.10 -4.05 -21.94
N GLU A 15 29.98 -3.14 -21.53
CA GLU A 15 29.75 -1.70 -21.51
C GLU A 15 29.68 -1.12 -22.92
N ASN A 16 30.53 -1.59 -23.85
CA ASN A 16 30.44 -1.19 -25.27
C ASN A 16 29.45 -2.04 -26.08
N TYR A 17 29.26 -3.31 -25.70
CA TYR A 17 28.38 -4.25 -26.41
C TYR A 17 26.89 -4.04 -26.13
N ALA A 18 26.52 -3.83 -24.86
CA ALA A 18 25.16 -3.61 -24.43
C ALA A 18 25.13 -2.64 -23.23
N PRO A 19 25.47 -1.35 -23.43
CA PRO A 19 25.65 -0.38 -22.34
C PRO A 19 24.44 -0.29 -21.40
N TRP A 20 23.24 -0.51 -21.93
CA TRP A 20 22.02 -0.54 -21.14
C TRP A 20 21.91 -1.80 -20.24
N VAL A 21 22.34 -2.97 -20.74
CA VAL A 21 22.39 -4.22 -19.96
C VAL A 21 23.44 -4.10 -18.86
N ALA A 22 24.59 -3.50 -19.15
CA ALA A 22 25.60 -3.16 -18.14
C ALA A 22 25.03 -2.25 -17.04
N LYS A 23 24.16 -1.29 -17.40
CA LYS A 23 23.56 -0.35 -16.45
C LYS A 23 22.41 -0.92 -15.60
N HIS A 24 21.61 -1.84 -16.14
CA HIS A 24 20.34 -2.25 -15.52
C HIS A 24 20.14 -3.76 -15.31
N GLY A 25 21.05 -4.59 -15.83
CA GLY A 25 20.89 -6.05 -15.84
C GLY A 25 19.77 -6.54 -16.79
N LEU A 26 19.73 -7.85 -17.01
CA LEU A 26 18.63 -8.53 -17.70
C LEU A 26 17.70 -9.19 -16.68
N LEU A 27 16.40 -9.14 -16.94
CA LEU A 27 15.40 -9.89 -16.18
C LEU A 27 15.13 -11.28 -16.81
N TYR A 28 15.37 -11.41 -18.12
CA TYR A 28 15.17 -12.62 -18.91
C TYR A 28 16.34 -12.81 -19.89
N PRO A 29 16.54 -14.00 -20.50
CA PRO A 29 17.68 -14.27 -21.37
C PRO A 29 17.87 -13.26 -22.52
N TYR A 30 19.12 -13.09 -22.96
CA TYR A 30 19.45 -12.15 -24.04
C TYR A 30 18.79 -12.57 -25.37
N GLY A 31 18.17 -11.60 -26.04
CA GLY A 31 17.37 -11.86 -27.25
C GLY A 31 15.91 -12.25 -26.97
N ASP A 32 15.53 -12.41 -25.70
CA ASP A 32 14.13 -12.62 -25.30
C ASP A 32 13.50 -11.29 -24.90
N CYS A 33 12.18 -11.19 -25.09
CA CYS A 33 11.42 -10.03 -24.65
C CYS A 33 11.60 -9.86 -23.15
N GLN A 34 12.16 -8.72 -22.75
CA GLN A 34 12.36 -8.37 -21.35
C GLN A 34 11.04 -8.02 -20.62
N CYS A 35 9.91 -8.28 -21.28
CA CYS A 35 8.56 -8.19 -20.73
C CYS A 35 8.11 -9.50 -20.06
N GLY A 36 8.84 -10.61 -20.24
CA GLY A 36 8.48 -11.92 -19.67
C GLY A 36 7.54 -12.75 -20.53
N CYS A 37 7.17 -12.32 -21.74
CA CYS A 37 6.26 -13.09 -22.61
C CYS A 37 6.87 -14.33 -23.27
N GLY A 38 8.18 -14.58 -23.11
CA GLY A 38 8.89 -15.71 -23.73
C GLY A 38 9.20 -15.56 -25.24
N ASN A 39 8.72 -14.52 -25.91
CA ASN A 39 9.00 -14.31 -27.34
C ASN A 39 10.40 -13.78 -27.61
N LYS A 40 11.03 -14.22 -28.71
CA LYS A 40 12.29 -13.65 -29.23
C LYS A 40 12.08 -12.24 -29.77
N THR A 41 13.03 -11.35 -29.54
CA THR A 41 12.99 -9.98 -30.05
C THR A 41 13.65 -9.84 -31.42
N ASN A 42 13.19 -8.85 -32.19
CA ASN A 42 13.79 -8.54 -33.47
C ASN A 42 15.14 -7.85 -33.30
N ASN A 43 16.03 -8.01 -34.29
CA ASN A 43 17.25 -7.22 -34.34
C ASN A 43 16.92 -5.76 -34.71
N ALA A 44 17.57 -4.80 -34.05
CA ALA A 44 17.39 -3.38 -34.29
C ALA A 44 17.84 -3.04 -35.71
N ARG A 45 17.01 -2.29 -36.44
CA ARG A 45 17.33 -1.86 -37.81
C ARG A 45 18.37 -0.74 -37.85
N ASP A 46 18.45 0.04 -36.77
CA ASP A 46 19.31 1.20 -36.61
C ASP A 46 19.89 1.27 -35.19
N THR A 47 20.99 2.03 -35.04
CA THR A 47 21.61 2.29 -33.74
C THR A 47 20.95 3.51 -33.09
N TYR A 48 20.41 3.33 -31.89
CA TYR A 48 19.84 4.41 -31.09
C TYR A 48 20.17 4.22 -29.61
N THR A 49 21.32 4.76 -29.22
CA THR A 49 21.96 4.57 -27.90
C THR A 49 21.09 5.04 -26.74
N ALA A 50 20.30 6.12 -26.91
CA ALA A 50 19.39 6.62 -25.87
C ALA A 50 18.30 5.60 -25.46
N LYS A 51 17.95 4.65 -26.34
CA LYS A 51 17.03 3.53 -26.05
C LYS A 51 17.77 2.19 -25.87
N GLY A 52 19.10 2.21 -25.85
CA GLY A 52 19.95 1.02 -25.76
C GLY A 52 19.90 0.14 -27.01
N TRP A 53 19.66 0.72 -28.19
CA TRP A 53 19.59 -0.01 -29.45
C TRP A 53 20.90 0.07 -30.22
N GLN A 54 21.37 -1.07 -30.74
CA GLN A 54 22.50 -1.14 -31.66
C GLN A 54 22.08 -1.92 -32.90
N LYS A 55 22.35 -1.37 -34.09
CA LYS A 55 21.98 -1.98 -35.37
C LYS A 55 22.46 -3.43 -35.45
N GLY A 56 21.57 -4.33 -35.85
CA GLY A 56 21.82 -5.76 -35.97
C GLY A 56 21.74 -6.55 -34.66
N LYS A 57 21.46 -5.91 -33.52
CA LYS A 57 21.35 -6.58 -32.21
C LYS A 57 19.91 -6.68 -31.72
N PRO A 58 19.54 -7.71 -30.94
CA PRO A 58 18.18 -7.86 -30.42
C PRO A 58 17.70 -6.62 -29.63
N VAL A 59 16.49 -6.14 -29.95
CA VAL A 59 15.87 -5.04 -29.18
C VAL A 59 15.33 -5.54 -27.84
N ARG A 60 15.12 -4.64 -26.88
CA ARG A 60 14.65 -4.99 -25.53
C ARG A 60 13.26 -5.67 -25.49
N TYR A 61 12.36 -5.30 -26.38
CA TYR A 61 10.99 -5.77 -26.40
C TYR A 61 10.55 -6.07 -27.83
N VAL A 62 9.71 -7.08 -28.01
CA VAL A 62 8.94 -7.24 -29.26
C VAL A 62 8.20 -5.95 -29.57
N LEU A 63 7.98 -5.67 -30.86
CA LEU A 63 7.25 -4.47 -31.31
C LEU A 63 5.90 -4.38 -30.55
N ASP A 64 5.54 -3.18 -30.07
CA ASP A 64 4.36 -2.89 -29.22
C ASP A 64 4.35 -3.48 -27.78
N HIS A 65 5.32 -4.32 -27.39
CA HIS A 65 5.48 -4.78 -25.99
C HIS A 65 6.10 -3.71 -25.07
N ARG A 66 6.39 -2.51 -25.60
CA ARG A 66 6.78 -1.32 -24.81
C ARG A 66 5.64 -0.80 -23.93
N LYS A 67 4.38 -1.16 -24.24
CA LYS A 67 3.24 -0.95 -23.34
C LYS A 67 3.37 -1.97 -22.22
N ARG A 68 4.03 -1.59 -21.12
CA ARG A 68 4.25 -2.38 -19.88
C ARG A 68 3.22 -3.50 -19.71
N GLN A 69 3.51 -4.67 -20.28
CA GLN A 69 2.86 -5.89 -19.85
C GLN A 69 3.40 -6.14 -18.44
N SER A 70 2.52 -6.53 -17.52
CA SER A 70 2.94 -6.96 -16.19
C SER A 70 4.02 -8.03 -16.36
N PRO A 71 5.13 -8.01 -15.60
CA PRO A 71 6.13 -9.08 -15.65
C PRO A 71 5.56 -10.42 -15.16
N TYR A 72 4.38 -10.38 -14.54
CA TYR A 72 3.61 -11.53 -14.08
C TYR A 72 2.54 -11.89 -15.11
N ALA A 73 2.44 -13.17 -15.46
CA ALA A 73 1.48 -13.69 -16.43
C ALA A 73 0.07 -13.70 -15.86
N THR A 74 -0.08 -13.93 -14.55
CA THR A 74 -1.36 -13.90 -13.85
C THR A 74 -1.39 -12.83 -12.76
N ILE A 75 -2.62 -12.48 -12.35
CA ILE A 75 -2.84 -11.60 -11.21
C ILE A 75 -2.38 -12.25 -9.89
N GLU A 76 -2.47 -13.58 -9.79
CA GLU A 76 -2.03 -14.36 -8.64
C GLU A 76 -0.51 -14.31 -8.50
N GLU A 77 0.23 -14.49 -9.60
CA GLU A 77 1.68 -14.32 -9.62
C GLU A 77 2.08 -12.91 -9.21
N ALA A 78 1.36 -11.88 -9.68
CA ALA A 78 1.59 -10.49 -9.27
C ALA A 78 1.31 -10.23 -7.80
N PHE A 79 0.37 -10.97 -7.20
CA PHE A 79 0.08 -10.90 -5.77
C PHE A 79 1.18 -11.56 -4.95
N TRP A 80 1.52 -12.82 -5.27
CA TRP A 80 2.53 -13.60 -4.55
C TRP A 80 3.95 -13.06 -4.72
N SER A 81 4.23 -12.25 -5.75
CA SER A 81 5.53 -11.58 -5.86
C SER A 81 5.77 -10.51 -4.80
N HIS A 82 4.75 -10.09 -4.05
CA HIS A 82 4.82 -9.06 -3.03
C HIS A 82 4.48 -9.59 -1.63
N CYS A 83 4.28 -10.90 -1.48
CA CYS A 83 3.94 -11.51 -0.21
C CYS A 83 4.39 -12.98 -0.20
N SER A 84 5.08 -13.39 0.86
CA SER A 84 5.36 -14.81 1.12
C SER A 84 4.41 -15.30 2.20
N PRO A 85 3.69 -16.43 2.00
CA PRO A 85 2.83 -16.99 3.04
C PRO A 85 3.69 -17.50 4.21
N GLY A 86 3.28 -17.15 5.43
CA GLY A 86 3.82 -17.64 6.70
C GLY A 86 2.86 -18.61 7.39
N GLN A 87 2.96 -18.75 8.71
CA GLN A 87 2.00 -19.57 9.47
C GLN A 87 0.60 -18.95 9.51
N PRO A 88 -0.47 -19.73 9.76
CA PRO A 88 -1.85 -19.22 9.79
C PRO A 88 -2.12 -18.17 10.89
N ASP A 89 -1.37 -18.22 11.99
CA ASP A 89 -1.42 -17.30 13.12
C ASP A 89 -0.48 -16.09 12.96
N GLU A 90 0.33 -16.05 11.91
CA GLU A 90 1.25 -14.96 11.62
C GLU A 90 0.68 -13.97 10.61
N CYS A 91 1.05 -12.69 10.73
CA CYS A 91 0.70 -11.71 9.69
C CYS A 91 1.52 -11.98 8.43
N TRP A 92 0.85 -12.11 7.29
CA TRP A 92 1.52 -12.11 6.00
C TRP A 92 1.68 -10.67 5.54
N GLU A 93 2.86 -10.12 5.75
CA GLU A 93 3.16 -8.71 5.50
C GLU A 93 3.28 -8.38 4.02
N TRP A 94 2.42 -7.50 3.51
CA TRP A 94 2.49 -6.98 2.16
C TRP A 94 3.75 -6.14 1.94
N GLN A 95 4.57 -6.54 0.96
CA GLN A 95 5.83 -5.87 0.59
C GLN A 95 5.70 -4.91 -0.60
N GLY A 96 4.49 -4.80 -1.19
CA GLY A 96 4.22 -3.90 -2.31
C GLY A 96 3.86 -2.48 -1.90
N THR A 97 3.29 -1.72 -2.84
CA THR A 97 2.85 -0.33 -2.59
C THR A 97 1.75 -0.28 -1.55
N LEU A 98 1.74 0.77 -0.73
CA LEU A 98 0.70 1.07 0.26
C LEU A 98 -0.07 2.33 -0.15
N ASP A 99 -1.33 2.43 0.25
CA ASP A 99 -2.08 3.69 0.19
C ASP A 99 -1.80 4.59 1.42
N GLN A 100 -2.47 5.75 1.46
CA GLN A 100 -2.31 6.73 2.55
C GLN A 100 -2.76 6.19 3.92
N ASP A 101 -3.67 5.21 3.91
CA ASP A 101 -4.20 4.56 5.11
C ASP A 101 -3.39 3.29 5.48
N GLY A 102 -2.33 2.98 4.74
CA GLY A 102 -1.41 1.86 4.99
C GLY A 102 -1.83 0.53 4.36
N TYR A 103 -2.91 0.48 3.57
CA TYR A 103 -3.36 -0.77 2.94
C TYR A 103 -2.53 -1.13 1.71
N GLY A 104 -2.19 -2.40 1.60
CA GLY A 104 -1.51 -2.96 0.43
C GLY A 104 -2.29 -2.77 -0.87
N LYS A 105 -1.61 -2.30 -1.91
CA LYS A 105 -2.11 -2.14 -3.28
C LYS A 105 -1.15 -2.76 -4.27
N PHE A 106 -1.71 -3.26 -5.37
CA PHE A 106 -0.94 -3.64 -6.55
C PHE A 106 -1.71 -3.33 -7.83
N THR A 107 -0.99 -3.37 -8.94
CA THR A 107 -1.54 -3.10 -10.25
C THR A 107 -1.22 -4.27 -11.16
N HIS A 108 -2.21 -4.74 -11.91
CA HIS A 108 -2.03 -5.76 -12.95
C HIS A 108 -2.34 -5.16 -14.34
N VAL A 109 -2.39 -6.01 -15.38
CA VAL A 109 -2.67 -5.67 -16.78
C VAL A 109 -3.71 -4.55 -16.93
N LYS A 110 -3.50 -3.65 -17.92
CA LYS A 110 -4.34 -2.46 -18.19
C LYS A 110 -4.40 -1.44 -17.04
N LYS A 111 -3.43 -1.45 -16.11
CA LYS A 111 -3.35 -0.52 -14.97
C LYS A 111 -4.52 -0.65 -13.98
N VAL A 112 -5.17 -1.81 -13.93
CA VAL A 112 -6.22 -2.07 -12.94
C VAL A 112 -5.58 -2.17 -11.56
N ARG A 113 -6.06 -1.34 -10.62
CA ARG A 113 -5.59 -1.31 -9.23
C ARG A 113 -6.40 -2.26 -8.38
N TYR A 114 -5.72 -3.06 -7.58
CA TYR A 114 -6.30 -4.03 -6.67
C TYR A 114 -5.92 -3.70 -5.22
N SER A 115 -6.85 -3.99 -4.30
CA SER A 115 -6.56 -3.99 -2.85
C SER A 115 -6.03 -5.37 -2.47
N ALA A 116 -4.85 -5.42 -1.86
CA ALA A 116 -4.14 -6.68 -1.63
C ALA A 116 -4.89 -7.62 -0.67
N HIS A 117 -5.38 -7.11 0.46
CA HIS A 117 -6.17 -7.91 1.41
C HIS A 117 -7.48 -8.42 0.78
N ARG A 118 -8.14 -7.59 -0.03
CA ARG A 118 -9.39 -7.98 -0.70
C ARG A 118 -9.12 -9.11 -1.69
N PHE A 119 -8.08 -8.95 -2.51
CA PHE A 119 -7.68 -9.98 -3.47
C PHE A 119 -7.29 -11.28 -2.76
N SER A 120 -6.57 -11.21 -1.64
CA SER A 120 -6.24 -12.40 -0.84
C SER A 120 -7.49 -13.15 -0.37
N TRP A 121 -8.48 -12.42 0.13
CA TRP A 121 -9.76 -13.02 0.53
C TRP A 121 -10.49 -13.66 -0.65
N GLU A 122 -10.57 -12.97 -1.80
CA GLU A 122 -11.23 -13.47 -3.02
C GLU A 122 -10.54 -14.72 -3.56
N LEU A 123 -9.21 -14.72 -3.59
CA LEU A 123 -8.37 -15.83 -4.03
C LEU A 123 -8.57 -17.06 -3.15
N HIS A 124 -8.51 -16.91 -1.82
CA HIS A 124 -8.64 -18.03 -0.88
C HIS A 124 -10.07 -18.60 -0.85
N ASN A 125 -11.09 -17.75 -1.01
CA ASN A 125 -12.49 -18.18 -1.00
C ASN A 125 -13.03 -18.59 -2.37
N GLY A 126 -12.26 -18.38 -3.44
CA GLY A 126 -12.64 -18.71 -4.83
C GLY A 126 -13.85 -17.92 -5.35
N LYS A 127 -14.18 -16.77 -4.76
CA LYS A 127 -15.36 -15.96 -5.11
C LYS A 127 -15.14 -14.47 -4.87
N PRO A 128 -15.78 -13.58 -5.64
CA PRO A 128 -15.67 -12.14 -5.43
C PRO A 128 -16.29 -11.73 -4.09
N VAL A 129 -15.78 -10.65 -3.50
CA VAL A 129 -16.41 -10.05 -2.32
C VAL A 129 -17.82 -9.57 -2.70
N PRO A 130 -18.87 -9.98 -1.96
CA PRO A 130 -20.23 -9.54 -2.24
C PRO A 130 -20.39 -8.01 -2.21
N ASN A 131 -21.32 -7.50 -3.02
CA ASN A 131 -21.62 -6.07 -3.06
C ASN A 131 -22.03 -5.55 -1.68
N GLY A 132 -21.47 -4.40 -1.28
CA GLY A 132 -21.76 -3.77 0.01
C GLY A 132 -21.03 -4.39 1.20
N MET A 133 -20.18 -5.40 0.99
CA MET A 133 -19.31 -5.95 2.03
C MET A 133 -17.89 -5.39 1.93
N ALA A 134 -17.25 -5.27 3.09
CA ALA A 134 -15.85 -4.92 3.26
C ALA A 134 -15.08 -6.15 3.77
N VAL A 135 -13.80 -6.24 3.40
CA VAL A 135 -12.89 -7.22 3.98
C VAL A 135 -12.18 -6.53 5.15
N CYS A 136 -12.39 -7.06 6.35
CA CYS A 136 -11.92 -6.50 7.61
C CYS A 136 -10.81 -7.38 8.19
N HIS A 137 -9.93 -6.76 9.00
CA HIS A 137 -8.81 -7.45 9.65
C HIS A 137 -9.16 -7.87 11.08
N ASN A 138 -8.62 -9.01 11.51
CA ASN A 138 -8.68 -9.50 12.90
C ASN A 138 -7.34 -10.08 13.37
N CYS A 139 -6.22 -9.46 12.99
CA CYS A 139 -4.90 -9.99 13.29
C CYS A 139 -4.63 -10.07 14.83
N PRO A 140 -3.77 -10.99 15.30
CA PRO A 140 -3.51 -11.22 16.73
C PRO A 140 -3.02 -10.00 17.52
N GLY A 141 -2.35 -9.06 16.86
CA GLY A 141 -1.85 -7.80 17.45
C GLY A 141 -2.77 -6.59 17.26
N GLY A 142 -3.98 -6.78 16.73
CA GLY A 142 -4.89 -5.71 16.31
C GLY A 142 -4.93 -5.50 14.80
N ASP A 143 -5.46 -4.37 14.36
CA ASP A 143 -5.61 -4.08 12.92
C ASP A 143 -4.25 -3.85 12.27
N ASN A 144 -3.90 -4.72 11.33
CA ASN A 144 -2.71 -4.58 10.50
C ASN A 144 -3.11 -4.42 9.02
N PRO A 145 -3.18 -3.18 8.49
CA PRO A 145 -3.55 -2.91 7.10
C PRO A 145 -2.68 -3.57 6.04
N ARG A 146 -1.44 -3.94 6.39
CA ARG A 146 -0.48 -4.64 5.52
C ARG A 146 -0.71 -6.15 5.48
N CYS A 147 -1.43 -6.70 6.46
CA CYS A 147 -1.68 -8.14 6.52
C CYS A 147 -2.57 -8.58 5.36
N VAL A 148 -2.14 -9.63 4.65
CA VAL A 148 -2.91 -10.31 3.61
C VAL A 148 -3.15 -11.78 3.92
N ASN A 149 -2.94 -12.24 5.16
CA ASN A 149 -3.23 -13.62 5.56
C ASN A 149 -4.76 -13.84 5.55
N PRO A 150 -5.31 -14.78 4.76
CA PRO A 150 -6.76 -15.01 4.70
C PRO A 150 -7.36 -15.45 6.04
N SER A 151 -6.60 -16.08 6.92
CA SER A 151 -7.04 -16.42 8.29
C SER A 151 -7.25 -15.18 9.17
N HIS A 152 -6.63 -14.06 8.80
CA HIS A 152 -6.74 -12.77 9.47
C HIS A 152 -7.76 -11.81 8.79
N LEU A 153 -8.55 -12.33 7.85
CA LEU A 153 -9.50 -11.56 7.05
C LEU A 153 -10.91 -12.12 7.15
N TRP A 154 -11.90 -11.25 7.33
CA TRP A 154 -13.30 -11.64 7.39
C TRP A 154 -14.19 -10.64 6.63
N LEU A 155 -15.38 -11.08 6.22
CA LEU A 155 -16.36 -10.20 5.58
C LEU A 155 -17.23 -9.50 6.61
N GLY A 156 -17.20 -8.18 6.60
CA GLY A 156 -18.05 -7.34 7.42
C GLY A 156 -18.93 -6.44 6.56
N THR A 157 -20.16 -6.21 7.02
CA THR A 157 -20.95 -5.06 6.57
C THR A 157 -20.31 -3.77 7.05
N ASN A 158 -20.63 -2.65 6.39
CA ASN A 158 -20.18 -1.33 6.85
C ASN A 158 -20.58 -1.06 8.31
N ARG A 159 -21.75 -1.55 8.75
CA ARG A 159 -22.22 -1.42 10.13
C ARG A 159 -21.33 -2.19 11.11
N GLU A 160 -20.96 -3.43 10.77
CA GLU A 160 -20.08 -4.26 11.60
C GLU A 160 -18.65 -3.69 11.64
N ASN A 161 -18.14 -3.19 10.51
CA ASN A 161 -16.83 -2.54 10.48
C ASN A 161 -16.79 -1.27 11.37
N ILE A 162 -17.87 -0.47 11.36
CA ILE A 162 -17.99 0.69 12.26
C ILE A 162 -18.09 0.24 13.73
N ALA A 163 -18.89 -0.79 14.02
CA ALA A 163 -19.01 -1.33 15.37
C ALA A 163 -17.66 -1.85 15.89
N ASP A 164 -16.91 -2.59 15.07
CA ASP A 164 -15.56 -3.05 15.37
C ASP A 164 -14.60 -1.89 15.66
N LYS A 165 -14.62 -0.84 14.82
CA LYS A 165 -13.82 0.37 15.03
C LYS A 165 -14.10 1.02 16.39
N VAL A 166 -15.38 1.09 16.79
CA VAL A 166 -15.81 1.64 18.08
C VAL A 166 -15.36 0.75 19.23
N THR A 167 -15.55 -0.56 19.13
CA THR A 167 -15.13 -1.56 20.13
C THR A 167 -13.62 -1.53 20.35
N LYS A 168 -12.84 -1.45 19.26
CA LYS A 168 -11.37 -1.30 19.29
C LYS A 168 -10.92 0.12 19.65
N ASN A 169 -11.84 1.04 19.93
CA ASN A 169 -11.56 2.40 20.38
C ASN A 169 -10.74 3.25 19.39
N ARG A 170 -10.84 2.94 18.09
CA ARG A 170 -10.05 3.54 16.99
C ARG A 170 -10.72 4.76 16.35
N GLN A 171 -11.78 5.30 16.95
CA GLN A 171 -12.31 6.59 16.54
C GLN A 171 -11.29 7.70 16.80
N ALA A 172 -11.16 8.63 15.85
CA ALA A 172 -10.35 9.83 16.03
C ALA A 172 -10.87 10.63 17.23
N LYS A 173 -9.96 11.04 18.11
CA LYS A 173 -10.25 11.74 19.36
C LYS A 173 -9.28 12.88 19.57
N GLY A 174 -9.79 13.95 20.18
CA GLY A 174 -8.96 15.11 20.46
C GLY A 174 -8.34 15.67 19.19
N GLU A 175 -7.04 15.90 19.22
CA GLU A 175 -6.24 16.48 18.12
C GLU A 175 -6.17 15.60 16.87
N THR A 176 -6.38 14.28 17.01
CA THR A 176 -6.42 13.36 15.86
C THR A 176 -7.70 13.51 15.03
N ASN A 177 -8.70 14.24 15.53
CA ASN A 177 -9.88 14.59 14.76
C ASN A 177 -9.53 15.74 13.81
N GLY A 178 -9.72 15.54 12.50
CA GLY A 178 -9.42 16.56 11.48
C GLY A 178 -10.22 17.88 11.58
N ARG A 179 -11.21 17.96 12.49
CA ARG A 179 -11.94 19.19 12.83
C ARG A 179 -11.53 19.80 14.18
N ALA A 180 -10.51 19.27 14.84
CA ALA A 180 -10.06 19.77 16.12
C ALA A 180 -9.45 21.17 15.96
N LEU A 181 -10.01 22.14 16.68
CA LEU A 181 -9.48 23.51 16.77
C LEU A 181 -8.51 23.68 17.95
N LEU A 182 -8.50 22.73 18.88
CA LEU A 182 -7.72 22.79 20.12
C LEU A 182 -6.77 21.59 20.14
N THR A 183 -5.56 21.82 20.61
CA THR A 183 -4.58 20.75 20.87
C THR A 183 -4.72 20.17 22.26
N LYS A 184 -3.96 19.11 22.55
CA LYS A 184 -3.81 18.60 23.91
C LYS A 184 -3.35 19.68 24.89
N GLU A 185 -2.39 20.51 24.49
CA GLU A 185 -1.81 21.58 25.30
C GLU A 185 -2.84 22.66 25.62
N ASP A 186 -3.66 23.05 24.63
CA ASP A 186 -4.76 24.00 24.82
C ASP A 186 -5.74 23.49 25.86
N VAL A 187 -6.10 22.20 25.81
CA VAL A 187 -7.04 21.59 26.76
C VAL A 187 -6.50 21.59 28.18
N VAL A 188 -5.20 21.28 28.35
CA VAL A 188 -4.53 21.35 29.66
C VAL A 188 -4.54 22.80 30.16
N LYS A 189 -4.21 23.77 29.29
CA LYS A 189 -4.18 25.19 29.65
C LYS A 189 -5.56 25.74 30.00
N ILE A 190 -6.61 25.35 29.28
CA ILE A 190 -8.00 25.70 29.58
C ILE A 190 -8.39 25.25 30.99
N ARG A 191 -8.03 24.01 31.36
CA ARG A 191 -8.33 23.45 32.69
C ARG A 191 -7.54 24.14 33.80
N GLU A 192 -6.28 24.50 33.53
CA GLU A 192 -5.44 25.29 34.44
C GLU A 192 -6.01 26.70 34.67
N LEU A 193 -6.39 27.43 33.61
CA LEU A 193 -6.98 28.77 33.75
C LEU A 193 -8.29 28.73 34.53
N HIS A 194 -9.11 27.69 34.31
CA HIS A 194 -10.33 27.51 35.09
C HIS A 194 -10.04 27.21 36.57
N SER A 195 -9.00 26.43 36.90
CA SER A 195 -8.63 26.17 38.30
C SER A 195 -8.13 27.44 39.01
N GLN A 196 -7.54 28.38 38.25
CA GLN A 196 -7.19 29.73 38.68
C GLN A 196 -8.40 30.69 38.76
N LYS A 197 -9.63 30.18 38.57
CA LYS A 197 -10.89 30.93 38.60
C LYS A 197 -11.04 32.00 37.50
N VAL A 198 -10.32 31.88 36.39
CA VAL A 198 -10.54 32.71 35.20
C VAL A 198 -11.94 32.40 34.64
N ARG A 199 -12.67 33.43 34.22
CA ARG A 199 -14.06 33.29 33.74
C ARG A 199 -14.11 32.54 32.41
N LEU A 200 -15.14 31.72 32.22
CA LEU A 200 -15.28 30.85 31.05
C LEU A 200 -15.35 31.62 29.71
N ASP A 201 -15.92 32.82 29.71
CA ASP A 201 -16.01 33.70 28.54
C ASP A 201 -14.64 34.29 28.15
N GLU A 202 -13.82 34.64 29.14
CA GLU A 202 -12.44 35.09 28.92
C GLU A 202 -11.58 33.99 28.32
N ILE A 203 -11.70 32.76 28.86
CA ILE A 203 -11.02 31.58 28.31
C ILE A 203 -11.52 31.30 26.87
N ALA A 204 -12.82 31.39 26.63
CA ALA A 204 -13.41 31.17 25.31
C ALA A 204 -12.84 32.15 24.26
N ASN A 205 -12.70 33.42 24.62
CA ASN A 205 -12.11 34.44 23.76
C ASN A 205 -10.62 34.19 23.49
N LEU A 206 -9.86 33.79 24.52
CA LEU A 206 -8.43 33.51 24.40
C LEU A 206 -8.15 32.40 23.38
N PHE A 207 -8.95 31.32 23.42
CA PHE A 207 -8.80 30.17 22.51
C PHE A 207 -9.67 30.25 21.26
N ARG A 208 -10.40 31.36 21.06
CA ARG A 208 -11.30 31.60 19.90
C ARG A 208 -12.30 30.46 19.66
N VAL A 209 -12.86 29.93 20.75
CA VAL A 209 -13.89 28.87 20.72
C VAL A 209 -15.13 29.31 21.49
N SER A 210 -16.25 28.63 21.28
CA SER A 210 -17.49 28.96 21.98
C SER A 210 -17.41 28.66 23.50
N ASN A 211 -18.09 29.45 24.33
CA ASN A 211 -18.20 29.19 25.77
C ASN A 211 -18.74 27.77 26.09
N PRO A 212 -19.75 27.23 25.37
CA PRO A 212 -20.16 25.83 25.49
C PRO A 212 -19.04 24.81 25.22
N THR A 213 -18.11 25.11 24.31
CA THR A 213 -16.93 24.26 24.05
C THR A 213 -16.03 24.21 25.28
N ILE A 214 -15.72 25.37 25.87
CA ILE A 214 -14.92 25.47 27.10
C ILE A 214 -15.61 24.73 28.26
N GLN A 215 -16.91 24.93 28.48
CA GLN A 215 -17.66 24.18 29.50
C GLN A 215 -17.53 22.67 29.33
N LYS A 216 -17.68 22.16 28.10
CA LYS A 216 -17.54 20.71 27.83
C LYS A 216 -16.13 20.21 28.14
N ILE A 217 -15.09 21.02 27.96
CA ILE A 217 -13.69 20.67 28.26
C ILE A 217 -13.43 20.68 29.76
N VAL A 218 -13.87 21.73 30.45
CA VAL A 218 -13.73 21.92 31.90
C VAL A 218 -14.46 20.82 32.67
N TYR A 219 -15.73 20.56 32.34
CA TYR A 219 -16.53 19.52 32.98
C TYR A 219 -16.26 18.11 32.43
N ARG A 220 -15.17 17.91 31.67
CA ARG A 220 -14.77 16.62 31.11
C ARG A 220 -15.89 15.89 30.35
N LYS A 221 -16.79 16.63 29.69
CA LYS A 221 -17.79 16.07 28.78
C LYS A 221 -17.15 15.69 27.44
N ASN A 222 -16.15 16.47 27.00
CA ASN A 222 -15.24 16.16 25.89
C ASN A 222 -13.79 16.04 26.41
N TRP A 223 -12.88 15.52 25.56
CA TRP A 223 -11.45 15.32 25.91
C TRP A 223 -11.25 14.56 27.23
N LYS A 224 -12.07 13.50 27.43
CA LYS A 224 -12.10 12.67 28.65
C LYS A 224 -10.80 11.91 28.94
N HIS A 225 -10.00 11.69 27.91
CA HIS A 225 -8.76 10.92 27.97
C HIS A 225 -7.57 11.76 28.44
N LEU A 226 -7.73 13.08 28.55
CA LEU A 226 -6.72 13.99 29.07
C LEU A 226 -6.97 14.31 30.55
N PRO A 227 -5.92 14.57 31.34
CA PRO A 227 -6.01 14.95 32.75
C PRO A 227 -6.76 16.29 32.94
#